data_AF-A0A9D8GH75-F1
#
_entry.id   AF-A0A9D8GH75-F1
#
_cell.length_a   1.000
_cell.length_b   1.000
_cell.length_c   1.000
_cell.angle_alpha   90.00
_cell.angle_beta   90.00
_cell.angle_gamma   90.00
#
_symmetry.space_group_name_H-M   'P 1'
#
loop_
_entity.id
_entity.type
_entity.pdbx_description
1 polymer ?
#
loop_
_entity_poly.entity_id
_entity_poly.type
_entity_poly.pdbx_seq_one_letter_code
_entity_poly.pdbx_strand_id
1 'polypeptide(L)' 'MAFDRADIDPRRFVAQKKPELVAAACARGEVRYLLNNGATIAYVFDDKLGTRIADIALARGDCP' A
#
# COMPACT_ATOMS: atom_id res chain seq x y z
N MET A 1 15.20 13.58 -7.17
CA MET A 1 14.85 12.36 -7.92
C MET A 1 13.43 12.49 -8.44
N ALA A 2 13.27 12.77 -9.73
CA ALA A 2 12.01 12.67 -10.45
C ALA A 2 11.97 11.25 -11.06
N PHE A 3 10.87 10.52 -10.89
CA PHE A 3 10.71 9.21 -11.47
C PHE A 3 9.98 9.38 -12.81
N ASP A 4 10.64 9.03 -13.91
CA ASP A 4 10.09 9.08 -15.26
C ASP A 4 9.13 7.90 -15.46
N ARG A 5 7.98 8.17 -16.08
CA ARG A 5 6.74 7.37 -16.06
C ARG A 5 6.83 6.00 -16.76
N ALA A 6 7.93 5.75 -17.49
CA ALA A 6 8.05 4.65 -18.45
C ALA A 6 8.57 3.31 -17.87
N ASP A 7 9.13 3.30 -16.65
CA ASP A 7 9.81 2.11 -16.09
C ASP A 7 9.19 1.55 -14.80
N ILE A 8 8.11 2.16 -14.29
CA ILE A 8 7.44 1.64 -13.09
C ILE A 8 6.36 0.66 -13.53
N ASP A 9 6.71 -0.63 -13.55
CA ASP A 9 5.72 -1.71 -13.62
C ASP A 9 4.84 -1.64 -12.34
N PRO A 10 3.53 -1.32 -12.45
CA PRO A 10 2.66 -1.16 -11.30
C PRO A 10 2.54 -2.45 -10.47
N ARG A 11 2.60 -3.61 -11.12
CA ARG A 11 2.50 -4.92 -10.44
C ARG A 11 3.78 -5.18 -9.65
N ARG A 12 4.95 -4.90 -10.23
CA ARG A 12 6.23 -5.03 -9.52
C ARG A 12 6.35 -4.04 -8.36
N PHE A 13 5.85 -2.82 -8.54
CA PHE A 13 5.78 -1.82 -7.49
C PHE A 13 4.89 -2.28 -6.33
N VAL A 14 3.68 -2.75 -6.62
CA VAL A 14 2.76 -3.29 -5.61
C VAL A 14 3.39 -4.49 -4.89
N ALA A 15 4.01 -5.42 -5.63
CA ALA A 15 4.67 -6.58 -5.04
C ALA A 15 5.82 -6.21 -4.08
N GLN A 16 6.59 -5.16 -4.38
CA GLN A 16 7.64 -4.66 -3.47
C GLN A 16 7.07 -3.89 -2.28
N LYS A 17 6.07 -3.03 -2.50
CA LYS A 17 5.56 -2.12 -1.46
C LYS A 17 4.53 -2.74 -0.53
N LYS A 18 3.74 -3.70 -1.02
CA LYS A 18 2.72 -4.38 -0.20
C LYS A 18 3.29 -4.96 1.11
N PRO A 19 4.38 -5.76 1.13
CA PRO A 19 4.90 -6.31 2.39
C PRO A 19 5.39 -5.24 3.37
N GLU A 20 6.00 -4.14 2.89
CA GLU A 20 6.42 -3.02 3.75
C GLU A 20 5.19 -2.34 4.41
N LEU A 21 4.14 -2.10 3.64
CA LEU A 21 2.89 -1.52 4.13
C LEU A 21 2.20 -2.44 5.13
N VAL A 22 2.16 -3.75 4.84
CA VAL A 22 1.62 -4.77 5.76
C VAL A 22 2.39 -4.71 7.08
N ALA A 23 3.73 -4.79 7.06
CA ALA A 23 4.52 -4.75 8.29
C ALA A 23 4.28 -3.47 9.09
N ALA A 24 4.24 -2.31 8.43
CA ALA A 24 3.96 -1.02 9.07
C ALA A 24 2.54 -0.91 9.65
N ALA A 25 1.55 -1.41 8.91
CA ALA A 25 0.15 -1.46 9.33
C ALA A 25 -0.05 -2.39 10.54
N CYS A 26 0.54 -3.58 10.50
CA CYS A 26 0.38 -4.57 11.56
C CYS A 26 1.16 -4.20 12.84
N ALA A 27 2.24 -3.43 12.72
CA ALA A 27 2.96 -2.86 13.86
C ALA A 27 2.16 -1.74 14.57
N ARG A 28 1.19 -1.11 13.90
CA ARG A 28 0.32 -0.09 14.48
C ARG A 28 -0.94 -0.73 15.05
N GLY A 29 -1.06 -0.77 16.37
CA GLY A 29 -2.21 -1.38 17.06
C GLY A 29 -3.58 -0.85 16.61
N GLU A 30 -3.69 0.45 16.34
CA GLU A 30 -4.92 1.09 15.83
C GLU A 30 -5.30 0.58 14.44
N VAL A 31 -4.32 0.49 13.53
CA VAL A 31 -4.52 -0.02 12.17
C VAL A 31 -4.93 -1.49 12.22
N ARG A 32 -4.24 -2.32 13.02
CA ARG A 32 -4.59 -3.72 13.22
C ARG A 32 -6.01 -3.87 13.77
N TYR A 33 -6.41 -3.03 14.73
CA TYR A 33 -7.77 -3.03 15.26
C TYR A 33 -8.80 -2.73 14.18
N LEU A 34 -8.59 -1.70 13.36
CA LEU A 34 -9.50 -1.36 12.26
C LEU A 34 -9.64 -2.51 11.25
N LEU A 35 -8.52 -3.09 10.82
CA LEU A 35 -8.51 -4.24 9.91
C LEU A 35 -9.27 -5.43 10.51
N ASN A 36 -9.08 -5.71 11.80
CA ASN A 36 -9.80 -6.78 12.50
C ASN A 36 -11.31 -6.55 12.61
N ASN A 37 -11.76 -5.29 12.63
CA ASN A 37 -13.18 -4.91 12.62
C ASN A 37 -13.76 -4.82 11.20
N GLY A 38 -13.04 -5.30 10.18
CA GLY A 38 -13.52 -5.34 8.80
C GLY A 38 -13.26 -4.07 7.99
N ALA A 39 -12.47 -3.12 8.52
CA ALA A 39 -12.02 -2.00 7.71
C ALA A 39 -11.06 -2.47 6.62
N THR A 40 -11.05 -1.73 5.51
CA THR A 40 -10.06 -1.85 4.45
C THR A 40 -9.28 -0.56 4.38
N ILE A 41 -7.95 -0.65 4.39
CA ILE A 41 -7.08 0.53 4.29
C ILE A 41 -6.48 0.53 2.89
N ALA A 42 -6.75 1.59 2.14
CA ALA A 42 -6.22 1.79 0.81
C ALA A 42 -5.07 2.81 0.84
N TYR A 43 -3.92 2.42 0.29
CA TYR A 43 -2.79 3.27 0.02
C TYR A 43 -2.76 3.59 -1.46
N VAL A 44 -2.81 4.88 -1.77
CA VAL A 44 -2.73 5.40 -3.13
C VAL A 44 -1.33 5.95 -3.35
N PHE A 45 -0.71 5.51 -4.43
CA PHE A 45 0.61 5.99 -4.84
C PHE A 45 0.45 6.82 -6.10
N ASP A 46 0.72 8.11 -5.99
CA ASP A 46 0.72 9.03 -7.12
C ASP A 46 2.15 9.47 -7.45
N ASP A 47 2.40 9.79 -8.71
CA ASP A 47 3.63 10.45 -9.14
C ASP A 47 3.64 11.92 -8.69
N LYS A 48 4.76 12.60 -8.93
CA LYS A 48 4.91 14.02 -8.58
C LYS A 48 3.95 14.96 -9.33
N LEU A 49 3.33 14.46 -10.40
CA LEU A 49 2.36 15.17 -11.21
C LEU A 49 0.92 14.81 -10.81
N GLY A 50 0.73 14.02 -9.75
CA GLY A 50 -0.57 13.58 -9.25
C GLY A 50 -1.22 12.47 -10.07
N THR A 51 -0.46 11.77 -10.91
CA THR A 51 -0.96 10.59 -11.63
C THR A 51 -0.82 9.34 -10.78
N ARG A 52 -1.91 8.60 -10.65
CA ARG A 52 -1.96 7.28 -10.03
C ARG A 52 -0.98 6.29 -10.66
N ILE A 53 -0.05 5.82 -9.84
CA ILE A 53 0.92 4.77 -10.14
C ILE A 53 0.36 3.40 -9.72
N ALA A 54 -0.15 3.30 -8.50
CA ALA A 54 -0.59 2.03 -7.94
C ALA A 54 -1.52 2.20 -6.73
N ASP A 55 -2.31 1.16 -6.49
CA ASP A 55 -3.18 1.04 -5.33
C ASP A 55 -2.90 -0.23 -4.55
N ILE A 56 -2.80 -0.10 -3.24
CA ILE A 56 -2.59 -1.24 -2.35
C ILE A 56 -3.66 -1.21 -1.27
N ALA A 57 -4.47 -2.25 -1.21
CA ALA A 57 -5.46 -2.44 -0.17
C ALA A 57 -4.97 -3.47 0.85
N LEU A 58 -5.17 -3.17 2.14
CA LEU A 58 -4.97 -4.07 3.26
C LEU A 58 -6.32 -4.38 3.91
N ALA A 59 -6.53 -5.65 4.26
CA ALA A 59 -7.73 -6.17 4.90
C ALA A 59 -7.38 -7.07 6.10
N ARG A 60 -8.41 -7.57 6.79
CA ARG A 60 -8.34 -8.44 7.98
C ARG A 60 -7.37 -9.64 7.87
N GLY A 61 -7.04 -10.10 6.66
CA GLY A 61 -6.15 -11.23 6.42
C GLY A 61 -4.70 -10.89 6.07
N ASP A 62 -4.35 -9.60 5.93
CA ASP A 62 -2.97 -9.23 5.58
C ASP A 62 -2.04 -9.22 6.80
N CYS A 63 -2.57 -9.06 8.02
CA CYS A 63 -1.78 -9.16 9.25
C CYS A 63 -1.80 -10.59 9.82
N PRO A 64 -0.63 -11.21 10.07
CA PRO A 64 -0.55 -12.46 10.81
C PRO A 64 -0.91 -12.33 12.30
#